data_AF-A0A1H1C9F5-F1
#
_entry.id   AF-A0A1H1C9F5-F1
#
_cell.length_a   1.000
_cell.length_b   1.000
_cell.length_c   1.000
_cell.angle_alpha   90.00
_cell.angle_beta   90.00
_cell.angle_gamma   90.00
#
_symmetry.space_group_name_H-M   'P 1'
#
loop_
_entity.id
_entity.type
_entity.pdbx_description
1 polymer ?
#
loop_
_entity_poly.entity_id
_entity_poly.type
_entity_poly.pdbx_seq_one_letter_code
_entity_poly.pdbx_strand_id
1 'polypeptide(L)'
;MRATAPATREFSVSARNGTAADRRVRGSTAVNVPYISRTRIDGEWVAIEDYSRDFTVTAPASVRPGEEFTVRFDSAPILAVAAFNKQLTDLRVAYRITGEGTVVGYRLEGGVNIGDARFRVERNGADLVVRSDGYFPGGVEFDIPDLVVTVRAGRSGAVTTSPGGSSFDDPAFYWFREHTTSGSWDPFENYVDPANPVTFTTTVIE
;
A
#
# COMPACT_ATOMS: atom_id res chain seq x y z
N MET A 1 -22.57 23.53 -49.95
CA MET A 1 -22.68 23.85 -48.51
C MET A 1 -21.57 23.11 -47.77
N ARG A 2 -20.50 23.81 -47.39
CA ARG A 2 -19.44 23.29 -46.51
C ARG A 2 -19.70 23.84 -45.12
N ALA A 3 -19.89 22.96 -44.13
CA ALA A 3 -20.05 23.34 -42.73
C ALA A 3 -18.67 23.36 -42.05
N THR A 4 -18.31 24.51 -41.51
CA THR A 4 -17.07 24.77 -40.77
C THR A 4 -17.23 24.29 -39.33
N ALA A 5 -16.30 23.48 -38.81
CA ALA A 5 -16.27 23.07 -37.41
C ALA A 5 -15.74 24.21 -36.51
N PRO A 6 -16.26 24.38 -35.27
CA PRO A 6 -15.72 25.35 -34.33
C PRO A 6 -14.46 24.85 -33.61
N ALA A 7 -13.52 25.77 -33.40
CA ALA A 7 -12.22 25.56 -32.78
C ALA A 7 -12.30 25.30 -31.27
N THR A 8 -11.55 24.29 -30.80
CA THR A 8 -11.30 24.00 -29.38
C THR A 8 -10.45 25.11 -28.76
N ARG A 9 -10.95 25.78 -27.71
CA ARG A 9 -10.15 26.71 -26.90
C ARG A 9 -9.40 25.91 -25.82
N GLU A 10 -8.07 25.95 -25.90
CA GLU A 10 -7.19 25.51 -24.82
C GLU A 10 -7.34 26.44 -23.60
N PHE A 11 -7.56 25.86 -22.43
CA PHE A 11 -7.45 26.57 -21.16
C PHE A 11 -6.03 26.41 -20.62
N SER A 12 -5.17 27.39 -20.89
CA SER A 12 -3.89 27.53 -20.18
C SER A 12 -4.13 28.19 -18.83
N VAL A 13 -3.96 27.44 -17.74
CA VAL A 13 -3.93 28.03 -16.39
C VAL A 13 -2.51 28.54 -16.13
N SER A 14 -2.35 29.87 -16.14
CA SER A 14 -1.13 30.53 -15.68
C SER A 14 -0.93 30.28 -14.18
N ALA A 15 0.17 29.62 -13.82
CA ALA A 15 0.64 29.53 -12.44
C ALA A 15 1.03 30.92 -11.93
N ARG A 16 0.36 31.41 -10.88
CA ARG A 16 0.78 32.61 -10.15
C ARG A 16 1.94 32.26 -9.22
N ASN A 17 2.99 33.07 -9.27
CA ASN A 17 4.19 32.97 -8.45
C ASN A 17 3.87 33.03 -6.95
N GLY A 18 4.04 31.90 -6.25
CA GLY A 18 4.10 31.81 -4.79
C GLY A 18 5.56 31.86 -4.32
N THR A 19 5.83 32.61 -3.25
CA THR A 19 7.13 32.82 -2.62
C THR A 19 7.74 31.53 -2.04
N ALA A 20 9.08 31.48 -1.99
CA ALA A 20 9.93 30.32 -1.71
C ALA A 20 9.83 29.66 -0.31
N ALA A 21 8.83 29.98 0.50
CA ALA A 21 8.62 29.38 1.83
C ALA A 21 7.57 28.25 1.86
N ASP A 22 6.91 27.97 0.74
CA ASP A 22 5.73 27.08 0.68
C ASP A 22 5.91 25.88 -0.27
N ARG A 23 7.17 25.48 -0.52
CA ARG A 23 7.51 24.43 -1.51
C ARG A 23 8.09 23.16 -0.87
N ARG A 24 7.57 22.74 0.27
CA ARG A 24 7.66 21.32 0.67
C ARG A 24 6.47 20.58 0.10
N VAL A 25 6.54 20.36 -1.21
CA VAL A 25 5.52 19.62 -1.94
C VAL A 25 5.44 18.23 -1.32
N ARG A 26 4.26 17.84 -0.78
CA ARG A 26 3.98 16.43 -0.49
C ARG A 26 4.12 15.69 -1.82
N GLY A 27 5.12 14.84 -1.92
CA GLY A 27 5.24 13.93 -3.04
C GLY A 27 4.17 12.85 -2.88
N SER A 28 3.45 12.56 -3.95
CA SER A 28 2.60 11.38 -4.06
C SER A 28 3.25 10.46 -5.09
N THR A 29 3.53 9.23 -4.69
CA THR A 29 4.15 8.22 -5.56
C THR A 29 3.17 7.07 -5.74
N ALA A 30 2.78 6.80 -6.99
CA ALA A 30 2.07 5.58 -7.34
C ALA A 30 3.11 4.50 -7.70
N VAL A 31 2.99 3.32 -7.09
CA VAL A 31 3.94 2.21 -7.27
C VAL A 31 3.16 0.92 -7.47
N ASN A 32 3.47 0.20 -8.56
CA ASN A 32 3.06 -1.20 -8.71
C ASN A 32 4.11 -2.10 -8.03
N VAL A 33 3.66 -2.93 -7.11
CA VAL A 33 4.51 -3.85 -6.34
C VAL A 33 4.32 -5.27 -6.87
N PRO A 34 5.30 -5.83 -7.59
CA PRO A 34 5.29 -7.24 -7.97
C PRO A 34 5.59 -8.14 -6.76
N TYR A 35 4.94 -9.29 -6.70
CA TYR A 35 5.11 -10.26 -5.62
C TYR A 35 5.52 -11.64 -6.11
N ILE A 36 6.42 -12.28 -5.35
CA ILE A 36 6.56 -13.73 -5.36
C ILE A 36 5.40 -14.29 -4.54
N SER A 37 4.57 -15.11 -5.18
CA SER A 37 3.25 -15.45 -4.67
C SER A 37 3.00 -16.95 -4.70
N ARG A 38 2.33 -17.47 -3.66
CA ARG A 38 1.89 -18.88 -3.62
C ARG A 38 0.57 -19.04 -2.91
N THR A 39 -0.11 -20.13 -3.22
CA THR A 39 -1.33 -20.60 -2.54
C THR A 39 -1.26 -22.10 -2.37
N ARG A 40 -2.13 -22.66 -1.53
CA ARG A 40 -2.45 -24.09 -1.63
C ARG A 40 -3.66 -24.33 -2.52
N ILE A 41 -3.68 -25.47 -3.19
CA ILE A 41 -4.84 -26.07 -3.87
C ILE A 41 -4.78 -27.55 -3.55
N ASP A 42 -5.84 -28.09 -2.94
CA ASP A 42 -5.93 -29.51 -2.56
C ASP A 42 -4.73 -30.00 -1.73
N GLY A 43 -4.16 -29.13 -0.90
CA GLY A 43 -3.03 -29.42 -0.02
C GLY A 43 -1.64 -29.25 -0.66
N GLU A 44 -1.55 -28.98 -1.95
CA GLU A 44 -0.29 -28.74 -2.65
C GLU A 44 -0.01 -27.24 -2.82
N TRP A 45 1.25 -26.84 -2.65
CA TRP A 45 1.67 -25.46 -2.92
C TRP A 45 1.78 -25.20 -4.41
N VAL A 46 1.12 -24.15 -4.87
CA VAL A 46 1.10 -23.71 -6.26
C VAL A 46 1.58 -22.26 -6.31
N ALA A 47 2.54 -21.98 -7.19
CA ALA A 47 2.99 -20.63 -7.48
C ALA A 47 1.90 -19.83 -8.21
N ILE A 48 1.82 -18.54 -7.93
CA ILE A 48 0.94 -17.61 -8.64
C ILE A 48 1.84 -16.63 -9.37
N GLU A 49 1.82 -16.75 -10.69
CA GLU A 49 2.63 -15.91 -11.58
C GLU A 49 2.00 -14.52 -11.72
N ASP A 50 2.85 -13.51 -11.91
CA ASP A 50 2.50 -12.14 -12.30
C ASP A 50 1.52 -11.41 -11.36
N TYR A 51 1.41 -11.80 -10.08
CA TYR A 51 0.60 -11.07 -9.11
C TYR A 51 1.31 -9.79 -8.66
N SER A 52 0.59 -8.67 -8.73
CA SER A 52 1.04 -7.36 -8.25
C SER A 52 -0.09 -6.57 -7.63
N ARG A 53 0.25 -5.56 -6.84
CA ARG A 53 -0.73 -4.58 -6.33
C ARG A 53 -0.20 -3.15 -6.47
N ASP A 54 -1.12 -2.24 -6.73
CA ASP A 54 -0.82 -0.81 -6.77
C ASP A 54 -0.93 -0.19 -5.38
N PHE A 55 -0.06 0.78 -5.12
CA PHE A 55 -0.05 1.58 -3.92
C PHE A 55 0.14 3.05 -4.28
N THR A 56 -0.53 3.93 -3.55
CA THR A 56 -0.26 5.36 -3.55
C THR A 56 0.33 5.74 -2.20
N VAL A 57 1.58 6.20 -2.17
CA VAL A 57 2.25 6.59 -0.94
C VAL A 57 2.60 8.06 -0.98
N THR A 58 2.22 8.81 0.05
CA THR A 58 2.52 10.23 0.17
C THR A 58 3.46 10.51 1.33
N ALA A 59 4.50 11.29 1.06
CA ALA A 59 5.46 11.79 2.04
C ALA A 59 6.10 13.09 1.52
N PRO A 60 6.61 13.99 2.38
CA PRO A 60 7.41 15.11 1.92
C PRO A 60 8.68 14.64 1.20
N ALA A 61 9.11 15.36 0.17
CA ALA A 61 10.39 15.07 -0.48
C ALA A 61 11.59 15.35 0.44
N SER A 62 11.50 16.38 1.29
CA SER A 62 12.48 16.68 2.33
C SER A 62 11.87 17.33 3.57
N VAL A 63 12.58 17.18 4.70
CA VAL A 63 12.22 17.68 6.03
C VAL A 63 13.47 18.16 6.77
N ARG A 64 13.30 19.00 7.78
CA ARG A 64 14.42 19.44 8.62
C ARG A 64 14.81 18.35 9.62
N PRO A 65 16.06 18.37 10.12
CA PRO A 65 16.46 17.55 11.25
C PRO A 65 15.50 17.70 12.45
N GLY A 66 15.06 16.56 13.00
CA GLY A 66 14.16 16.53 14.16
C GLY A 66 12.69 16.85 13.88
N GLU A 67 12.32 17.22 12.65
CA GLU A 67 10.95 17.54 12.26
C GLU A 67 10.08 16.28 12.22
N GLU A 68 8.83 16.41 12.68
CA GLU A 68 7.82 15.38 12.50
C GLU A 68 7.11 15.56 11.15
N PHE A 69 6.95 14.46 10.42
CA PHE A 69 6.23 14.42 9.16
C PHE A 69 5.35 13.19 9.06
N THR A 70 4.40 13.25 8.14
CA THR A 70 3.45 12.16 7.91
C THR A 70 3.79 11.42 6.63
N VAL A 71 3.78 10.09 6.73
CA VAL A 71 3.71 9.18 5.59
C VAL A 71 2.32 8.57 5.56
N ARG A 72 1.64 8.62 4.40
CA ARG A 72 0.37 7.92 4.19
C ARG A 72 0.58 6.82 3.15
N PHE A 73 0.17 5.61 3.49
CA PHE A 73 0.13 4.46 2.60
C PHE A 73 -1.33 4.15 2.27
N ASP A 74 -1.64 4.21 0.99
CA ASP A 74 -2.91 3.81 0.39
C ASP A 74 -2.62 2.61 -0.52
N SER A 75 -3.32 1.51 -0.31
CA SER A 75 -3.23 0.35 -1.19
C SER A 75 -4.46 0.32 -2.08
N ALA A 76 -4.27 0.11 -3.38
CA ALA A 76 -5.40 0.10 -4.31
C ALA A 76 -6.49 -0.91 -3.89
N PRO A 77 -7.77 -0.64 -4.21
CA PRO A 77 -8.88 -1.52 -3.89
C PRO A 77 -8.61 -2.98 -4.28
N ILE A 78 -9.17 -3.89 -3.48
CA ILE A 78 -8.99 -5.32 -3.60
C ILE A 78 -10.27 -5.92 -4.17
N LEU A 79 -10.13 -6.60 -5.31
CA LEU A 79 -11.16 -7.49 -5.85
C LEU A 79 -10.70 -8.94 -5.78
N ALA A 80 -11.20 -9.66 -4.78
CA ALA A 80 -10.98 -11.11 -4.66
C ALA A 80 -11.84 -11.85 -5.69
N VAL A 81 -11.27 -12.24 -6.84
CA VAL A 81 -12.02 -12.83 -7.96
C VAL A 81 -12.88 -14.02 -7.50
N ALA A 82 -14.20 -13.93 -7.70
CA ALA A 82 -15.20 -14.88 -7.19
C ALA A 82 -15.01 -16.32 -7.67
N ALA A 83 -14.42 -16.51 -8.85
CA ALA A 83 -14.13 -17.84 -9.39
C ALA A 83 -13.16 -18.64 -8.51
N PHE A 84 -12.30 -17.96 -7.73
CA PHE A 84 -11.27 -18.59 -6.91
C PHE A 84 -11.50 -18.39 -5.41
N ASN A 85 -12.18 -17.31 -5.03
CA ASN A 85 -12.37 -16.91 -3.65
C ASN A 85 -13.86 -16.85 -3.37
N LYS A 86 -14.33 -17.68 -2.44
CA LYS A 86 -15.70 -17.59 -1.91
C LYS A 86 -15.78 -16.54 -0.81
N GLN A 87 -14.81 -16.55 0.09
CA GLN A 87 -14.62 -15.53 1.13
C GLN A 87 -13.17 -15.54 1.62
N LEU A 88 -12.78 -14.45 2.27
CA LEU A 88 -11.44 -14.23 2.83
C LEU A 88 -11.54 -13.89 4.32
N THR A 89 -10.50 -14.21 5.06
CA THR A 89 -10.25 -13.74 6.42
C THR A 89 -8.75 -13.50 6.60
N ASP A 90 -8.35 -12.99 7.76
CA ASP A 90 -6.96 -12.77 8.13
C ASP A 90 -6.19 -11.97 7.07
N LEU A 91 -6.74 -10.82 6.67
CA LEU A 91 -6.11 -9.94 5.70
C LEU A 91 -4.93 -9.22 6.36
N ARG A 92 -3.77 -9.21 5.70
CA ARG A 92 -2.56 -8.51 6.17
C ARG A 92 -1.89 -7.76 5.03
N VAL A 93 -1.44 -6.54 5.30
CA VAL A 93 -0.58 -5.75 4.42
C VAL A 93 0.55 -5.16 5.25
N ALA A 94 1.79 -5.50 4.92
CA ALA A 94 2.96 -5.02 5.64
C ALA A 94 3.62 -3.85 4.92
N TYR A 95 3.93 -2.81 5.69
CA TYR A 95 4.68 -1.63 5.25
C TYR A 95 5.93 -1.51 6.09
N ARG A 96 7.02 -1.01 5.49
CA ARG A 96 8.31 -0.87 6.16
C ARG A 96 8.80 0.56 6.05
N ILE A 97 9.34 1.07 7.15
CA ILE A 97 10.00 2.38 7.22
C ILE A 97 11.41 2.15 7.75
N THR A 98 12.42 2.55 6.98
CA THR A 98 13.84 2.40 7.32
C THR A 98 14.59 3.72 7.18
N GLY A 99 15.85 3.72 7.61
CA GLY A 99 16.73 4.88 7.55
C GLY A 99 16.68 5.73 8.82
N GLU A 100 16.97 7.02 8.66
CA GLU A 100 17.27 7.96 9.75
C GLU A 100 16.00 8.63 10.29
N GLY A 101 15.01 7.82 10.68
CA GLY A 101 13.74 8.32 11.20
C GLY A 101 13.16 7.40 12.27
N THR A 102 12.39 7.95 13.19
CA THR A 102 11.72 7.20 14.24
C THR A 102 10.21 7.31 14.08
N VAL A 103 9.52 6.18 13.96
CA VAL A 103 8.05 6.14 14.03
C VAL A 103 7.60 6.55 15.43
N VAL A 104 6.86 7.65 15.54
CA VAL A 104 6.33 8.17 16.81
C VAL A 104 4.85 7.83 17.02
N GLY A 105 4.12 7.53 15.95
CA GLY A 105 2.72 7.12 16.03
C GLY A 105 2.17 6.67 14.69
N TYR A 106 1.03 5.99 14.71
CA TYR A 106 0.30 5.59 13.52
C TYR A 106 -1.20 5.55 13.81
N ARG A 107 -2.00 5.65 12.75
CA ARG A 107 -3.45 5.47 12.78
C ARG A 107 -3.95 4.96 11.44
N LEU A 108 -5.17 4.44 11.44
CA LEU A 108 -5.88 3.99 10.25
C LEU A 108 -6.98 4.97 9.90
N GLU A 109 -7.17 5.27 8.62
CA GLU A 109 -8.19 6.21 8.13
C GLU A 109 -8.94 5.65 6.93
N GLY A 110 -10.26 5.80 6.91
CA GLY A 110 -11.09 5.39 5.77
C GLY A 110 -11.41 3.90 5.75
N GLY A 111 -11.38 3.32 4.54
CA GLY A 111 -11.89 2.00 4.22
C GLY A 111 -13.30 2.05 3.59
N VAL A 112 -13.51 1.22 2.58
CA VAL A 112 -14.76 1.17 1.80
C VAL A 112 -15.19 -0.29 1.63
N ASN A 113 -16.49 -0.56 1.76
CA ASN A 113 -17.07 -1.90 1.65
C ASN A 113 -16.46 -2.95 2.60
N ILE A 114 -15.92 -2.53 3.74
CA ILE A 114 -15.30 -3.42 4.74
C ILE A 114 -16.29 -4.04 5.74
N GLY A 115 -17.59 -3.73 5.63
CA GLY A 115 -18.63 -4.25 6.54
C GLY A 115 -18.29 -3.99 8.02
N ASP A 116 -18.41 -5.04 8.85
CA ASP A 116 -18.05 -5.01 10.27
C ASP A 116 -16.58 -5.36 10.55
N ALA A 117 -15.76 -5.52 9.49
CA ALA A 117 -14.36 -5.89 9.65
C ALA A 117 -13.61 -4.81 10.44
N ARG A 118 -12.86 -5.24 11.46
CA ARG A 118 -12.04 -4.36 12.29
C ARG A 118 -10.58 -4.46 11.87
N PHE A 119 -9.97 -3.30 11.66
CA PHE A 119 -8.55 -3.21 11.34
C PHE A 119 -7.74 -2.75 12.53
N ARG A 120 -6.52 -3.25 12.62
CA ARG A 120 -5.50 -2.83 13.57
C ARG A 120 -4.14 -2.77 12.90
N VAL A 121 -3.19 -2.11 13.54
CA VAL A 121 -1.78 -2.12 13.14
C VAL A 121 -0.99 -2.93 14.15
N GLU A 122 -0.24 -3.91 13.69
CA GLU A 122 0.71 -4.68 14.48
C GLU A 122 2.13 -4.27 14.09
N ARG A 123 3.04 -4.17 15.06
CA ARG A 123 4.44 -3.86 14.80
C ARG A 123 5.26 -5.15 14.84
N ASN A 124 5.93 -5.47 13.75
CA ASN A 124 6.84 -6.62 13.64
C ASN A 124 8.25 -6.11 13.27
N GLY A 125 9.08 -5.86 14.29
CA GLY A 125 10.39 -5.23 14.06
C GLY A 125 10.26 -3.85 13.39
N ALA A 126 10.78 -3.73 12.16
CA ALA A 126 10.71 -2.51 11.35
C ALA A 126 9.39 -2.36 10.58
N ASP A 127 8.53 -3.39 10.60
CA ASP A 127 7.30 -3.43 9.82
C ASP A 127 6.09 -2.99 10.63
N LEU A 128 5.19 -2.30 9.94
CA LEU A 128 3.85 -1.96 10.38
C LEU A 128 2.88 -2.80 9.53
N VAL A 129 2.21 -3.76 10.15
CA VAL A 129 1.29 -4.68 9.49
C VAL A 129 -0.13 -4.23 9.76
N VAL A 130 -0.83 -3.77 8.71
CA VAL A 130 -2.27 -3.51 8.75
C VAL A 130 -2.98 -4.85 8.65
N ARG A 131 -3.78 -5.20 9.66
CA ARG A 131 -4.41 -6.51 9.77
C ARG A 131 -5.90 -6.42 10.10
N SER A 132 -6.68 -7.33 9.52
CA SER A 132 -8.07 -7.59 9.89
C SER A 132 -8.33 -9.09 9.96
N ASP A 133 -8.99 -9.55 11.03
CA ASP A 133 -9.51 -10.92 11.13
C ASP A 133 -10.99 -10.99 10.71
N GLY A 134 -11.52 -9.92 10.10
CA GLY A 134 -12.88 -9.87 9.56
C GLY A 134 -13.07 -10.75 8.32
N TYR A 135 -14.33 -10.94 7.93
CA TYR A 135 -14.70 -11.70 6.74
C TYR A 135 -14.96 -10.76 5.56
N PHE A 136 -14.42 -11.11 4.39
CA PHE A 136 -14.63 -10.39 3.14
C PHE A 136 -15.21 -11.36 2.09
N PRO A 137 -16.36 -11.07 1.48
CA PRO A 137 -16.92 -11.92 0.45
C PRO A 137 -16.10 -11.85 -0.84
N GLY A 138 -15.94 -12.99 -1.50
CA GLY A 138 -15.39 -13.02 -2.84
C GLY A 138 -16.30 -12.35 -3.87
N GLY A 139 -15.71 -11.78 -4.91
CA GLY A 139 -16.41 -11.07 -5.99
C GLY A 139 -16.86 -9.65 -5.65
N VAL A 140 -16.63 -9.20 -4.42
CA VAL A 140 -16.96 -7.84 -3.98
C VAL A 140 -15.66 -7.07 -3.81
N GLU A 141 -15.58 -5.91 -4.46
CA GLU A 141 -14.45 -5.01 -4.28
C GLU A 141 -14.55 -4.28 -2.93
N PHE A 142 -13.44 -4.25 -2.21
CA PHE A 142 -13.31 -3.53 -0.96
C PHE A 142 -11.99 -2.77 -0.91
N ASP A 143 -11.96 -1.72 -0.11
CA ASP A 143 -10.77 -0.90 0.10
C ASP A 143 -10.44 -0.87 1.58
N ILE A 144 -9.19 -1.15 1.92
CA ILE A 144 -8.77 -1.19 3.32
C ILE A 144 -8.48 0.23 3.83
N PRO A 145 -8.48 0.47 5.14
CA PRO A 145 -8.08 1.76 5.67
C PRO A 145 -6.61 2.08 5.32
N ASP A 146 -6.35 3.35 5.01
CA ASP A 146 -5.00 3.86 4.78
C ASP A 146 -4.20 3.83 6.08
N LEU A 147 -2.92 3.46 5.98
CA LEU A 147 -1.99 3.58 7.09
C LEU A 147 -1.37 4.97 7.10
N VAL A 148 -1.63 5.74 8.16
CA VAL A 148 -1.05 7.07 8.37
C VAL A 148 -0.03 7.00 9.49
N VAL A 149 1.24 7.21 9.18
CA VAL A 149 2.37 7.11 10.12
C VAL A 149 2.98 8.47 10.34
N THR A 150 3.19 8.85 11.60
CA THR A 150 3.99 10.02 11.98
C THR A 150 5.41 9.56 12.27
N VAL A 151 6.37 10.17 11.58
CA VAL A 151 7.79 9.89 11.68
C VAL A 151 8.52 11.15 12.12
N ARG A 152 9.40 11.03 13.11
CA ARG A 152 10.34 12.08 13.49
C ARG A 152 11.66 11.88 12.78
N ALA A 153 12.09 12.87 12.00
CA ALA A 153 13.36 12.85 11.30
C ALA A 153 14.55 12.83 12.26
N GLY A 154 15.60 12.12 11.88
CA GLY A 154 16.90 12.11 12.55
C GLY A 154 17.69 13.41 12.32
N ARG A 155 19.02 13.33 12.43
CA ARG A 155 19.91 14.50 12.29
C ARG A 155 20.26 14.83 10.84
N SER A 156 20.35 13.83 9.99
CA SER A 156 20.75 13.90 8.59
C SER A 156 20.46 12.56 7.93
N GLY A 157 20.48 12.49 6.59
CA GLY A 157 20.27 11.25 5.85
C GLY A 157 18.90 11.21 5.19
N ALA A 158 18.26 10.05 5.18
CA ALA A 158 16.94 9.89 4.58
C ALA A 158 16.09 8.86 5.33
N VAL A 159 14.77 9.02 5.21
CA VAL A 159 13.79 8.00 5.58
C VAL A 159 13.24 7.39 4.30
N THR A 160 13.31 6.07 4.19
CA THR A 160 12.81 5.31 3.04
C THR A 160 11.61 4.48 3.47
N THR A 161 10.61 4.41 2.60
CA THR A 161 9.42 3.60 2.81
C THR A 161 9.33 2.54 1.71
N SER A 162 8.88 1.35 2.06
CA SER A 162 8.82 0.20 1.16
C SER A 162 7.69 -0.76 1.57
N PRO A 163 7.36 -1.77 0.74
CA PRO A 163 6.67 -2.95 1.23
C PRO A 163 7.45 -3.57 2.41
N GLY A 164 6.70 -4.07 3.40
CA GLY A 164 7.22 -4.93 4.45
C GLY A 164 7.29 -6.38 4.00
N GLY A 165 7.47 -7.30 4.95
CA GLY A 165 7.67 -8.70 4.68
C GLY A 165 9.02 -9.00 4.00
N SER A 166 9.34 -10.29 3.90
CA SER A 166 10.60 -10.75 3.32
C SER A 166 10.57 -12.21 2.83
N SER A 167 9.53 -12.97 3.16
CA SER A 167 9.40 -14.37 2.79
C SER A 167 7.93 -14.81 2.87
N PHE A 168 7.63 -16.07 2.54
CA PHE A 168 6.27 -16.58 2.73
C PHE A 168 5.85 -16.70 4.21
N ASP A 169 6.81 -16.90 5.12
CA ASP A 169 6.54 -16.94 6.57
C ASP A 169 6.46 -15.53 7.19
N ASP A 170 6.92 -14.52 6.45
CA ASP A 170 6.84 -13.09 6.78
C ASP A 170 6.30 -12.32 5.56
N PRO A 171 5.00 -12.47 5.24
CA PRO A 171 4.43 -12.00 3.98
C PRO A 171 4.24 -10.47 3.97
N ALA A 172 4.46 -9.88 2.80
CA ALA A 172 4.15 -8.49 2.51
C ALA A 172 2.64 -8.28 2.31
N PHE A 173 1.96 -9.27 1.71
CA PHE A 173 0.52 -9.31 1.54
C PHE A 173 0.02 -10.73 1.78
N TYR A 174 -1.06 -10.85 2.56
CA TYR A 174 -1.62 -12.14 2.95
C TYR A 174 -3.13 -12.08 3.09
N TRP A 175 -3.80 -13.17 2.74
CA TRP A 175 -5.10 -13.52 3.31
C TRP A 175 -5.22 -15.03 3.45
N PHE A 176 -6.18 -15.47 4.26
CA PHE A 176 -6.65 -16.84 4.28
C PHE A 176 -7.99 -16.92 3.57
N ARG A 177 -8.13 -17.81 2.59
CA ARG A 177 -9.30 -17.83 1.70
C ARG A 177 -10.01 -19.15 1.68
N GLU A 178 -11.32 -19.11 1.51
CA GLU A 178 -12.11 -20.27 1.14
C GLU A 178 -12.17 -20.38 -0.39
N HIS A 179 -11.77 -21.53 -0.92
CA HIS A 179 -11.81 -21.84 -2.34
C HIS A 179 -13.26 -22.08 -2.81
N THR A 180 -13.65 -21.49 -3.93
CA THR A 180 -15.02 -21.58 -4.46
C THR A 180 -15.42 -23.02 -4.83
N THR A 181 -14.51 -23.79 -5.41
CA THR A 181 -14.80 -25.15 -5.91
C THR A 181 -14.67 -26.23 -4.83
N SER A 182 -13.59 -26.21 -4.05
CA SER A 182 -13.29 -27.25 -3.05
C SER A 182 -13.90 -26.95 -1.67
N GLY A 183 -14.18 -25.68 -1.36
CA GLY A 183 -14.52 -25.23 0.00
C GLY A 183 -13.36 -25.34 1.00
N SER A 184 -12.15 -25.69 0.54
CA SER A 184 -10.96 -25.72 1.40
C SER A 184 -10.55 -24.30 1.79
N TRP A 185 -9.93 -24.20 2.96
CA TRP A 185 -9.35 -22.95 3.44
C TRP A 185 -7.85 -23.00 3.35
N ASP A 186 -7.26 -22.07 2.60
CA ASP A 186 -5.86 -22.10 2.25
C ASP A 186 -5.26 -20.68 2.24
N PRO A 187 -3.96 -20.55 2.53
CA PRO A 187 -3.29 -19.26 2.55
C PRO A 187 -2.99 -18.77 1.12
N PHE A 188 -3.01 -17.46 0.96
CA PHE A 188 -2.47 -16.75 -0.20
C PHE A 188 -1.36 -15.84 0.30
N GLU A 189 -0.11 -16.23 0.05
CA GLU A 189 1.09 -15.64 0.64
C GLU A 189 1.92 -14.95 -0.43
N ASN A 190 2.33 -13.72 -0.16
CA ASN A 190 2.98 -12.86 -1.14
C ASN A 190 4.07 -12.07 -0.43
N TYR A 191 5.27 -12.08 -1.00
CA TYR A 191 6.38 -11.23 -0.52
C TYR A 191 7.09 -10.59 -1.70
N VAL A 192 7.72 -9.44 -1.46
CA VAL A 192 8.53 -8.76 -2.47
C VAL A 192 9.89 -9.45 -2.51
N ASP A 193 10.36 -9.79 -3.71
CA ASP A 193 11.67 -10.41 -3.89
C ASP A 193 12.78 -9.53 -3.25
N PRO A 194 13.48 -10.02 -2.22
CA PRO A 194 14.57 -9.27 -1.60
C PRO A 194 15.73 -8.94 -2.55
N ALA A 195 15.89 -9.70 -3.64
CA ALA A 195 16.87 -9.40 -4.69
C ALA A 195 16.44 -8.23 -5.60
N ASN A 196 15.15 -7.91 -5.63
CA ASN A 196 14.56 -6.84 -6.43
C ASN A 196 13.69 -5.92 -5.54
N PRO A 197 14.32 -5.16 -4.63
CA PRO A 197 13.58 -4.36 -3.64
C PRO A 197 12.79 -3.22 -4.29
N VAL A 198 11.60 -2.97 -3.74
CA VAL A 198 10.72 -1.88 -4.17
C VAL A 198 10.76 -0.74 -3.16
N THR A 199 10.91 0.49 -3.64
CA THR A 199 10.79 1.71 -2.82
C THR A 199 9.49 2.43 -3.13
N PHE A 200 8.78 2.86 -2.09
CA PHE A 200 7.62 3.74 -2.22
C PHE A 200 8.03 5.21 -2.25
N THR A 201 8.64 5.71 -1.17
CA THR A 201 9.10 7.11 -1.07
C THR A 201 10.45 7.20 -0.37
N THR A 202 11.18 8.27 -0.68
CA THR A 202 12.38 8.68 0.07
C THR A 202 12.20 10.13 0.49
N THR A 203 12.32 10.40 1.80
CA THR A 203 12.29 11.75 2.38
C THR A 203 13.70 12.10 2.86
N VAL A 204 14.31 13.12 2.26
CA VAL A 204 15.66 13.60 2.63
C VAL A 204 15.60 14.48 3.88
N ILE A 205 16.63 14.40 4.72
CA ILE A 205 16.77 15.20 5.94
C ILE A 205 17.88 16.23 5.72
N GLU A 206 17.48 17.49 5.56
CA GLU A 206 18.35 18.62 5.21
C GLU A 206 17.93 19.94 5.87
#